data_AF-A0A1Q3S3R3-F1
#
_entry.id   AF-A0A1Q3S3R3-F1
#
_cell.length_a   1.000
_cell.length_b   1.000
_cell.length_c   1.000
_cell.angle_alpha   90.00
_cell.angle_beta   90.00
_cell.angle_gamma   90.00
#
_symmetry.space_group_name_H-M   'P 1'
#
loop_
_entity.id
_entity.type
_entity.pdbx_description
1 polymer ?
#
loop_
_entity_poly.entity_id
_entity_poly.type
_entity_poly.pdbx_seq_one_letter_code
_entity_poly.pdbx_strand_id
1 'polypeptide(L)'
;MNYNLKEISHFDFFEILEKNNREIVALLNSEDSNLNEFIVKANDLILKTETHVNQHIIPSSDEILDLFDKQYNSIFDRDYSIYGIDKEPEIKKEIERLDRFRKSLKLVIGYLSIIETLFDSQNLVLIETISDKNDFILSKLNSLFGDEMYSIERILGFNNIKFRDNESREIAEDLHRRGYVILKDRYGNSDKVKISVKGATYVERKNKQNKSNKNKTELDKKLDNILDHLTKLGYGQEIIFNEIDEMRELQYNLTKKTWSQLLKGKLLDLALDKIISNETATSVYEYLINNNFQLLK
;
A
#
# COMPACT_ATOMS: atom_id res chain seq x y z
N MET A 1 -2.90 8.99 16.82
CA MET A 1 -1.80 9.20 17.80
C MET A 1 -0.48 9.13 17.04
N ASN A 2 0.53 9.94 17.35
CA ASN A 2 1.82 9.87 16.64
C ASN A 2 2.76 8.91 17.40
N TYR A 3 3.00 7.72 16.86
CA TYR A 3 3.91 6.76 17.47
C TYR A 3 5.36 7.09 17.12
N ASN A 4 6.24 7.08 18.11
CA ASN A 4 7.67 7.31 17.90
C ASN A 4 8.49 6.22 18.60
N LEU A 5 9.72 6.03 18.11
CA LEU A 5 10.69 5.18 18.78
C LEU A 5 11.43 5.97 19.86
N LYS A 6 11.61 5.34 21.02
CA LYS A 6 12.38 5.85 22.16
C LYS A 6 13.68 5.08 22.27
N GLU A 7 14.81 5.80 22.34
CA GLU A 7 16.13 5.23 22.70
C GLU A 7 16.64 4.10 21.81
N ILE A 8 16.05 3.89 20.62
CA ILE A 8 16.46 2.87 19.65
C ILE A 8 16.27 3.38 18.22
N SER A 9 17.14 2.95 17.30
CA SER A 9 16.94 3.21 15.87
C SER A 9 15.83 2.33 15.30
N HIS A 10 15.18 2.77 14.22
CA HIS A 10 14.18 1.92 13.56
C HIS A 10 14.81 0.62 13.03
N PHE A 11 16.04 0.67 12.51
CA PHE A 11 16.75 -0.52 12.05
C PHE A 11 16.91 -1.56 13.16
N ASP A 12 17.46 -1.16 14.31
CA ASP A 12 17.69 -2.07 15.44
C ASP A 12 16.35 -2.58 16.01
N PHE A 13 15.35 -1.70 16.07
CA PHE A 13 14.02 -2.05 16.55
C PHE A 13 13.38 -3.18 15.72
N PHE A 14 13.39 -3.05 14.39
CA PHE A 14 12.84 -4.08 13.50
C PHE A 14 13.72 -5.33 13.46
N GLU A 15 15.05 -5.20 13.55
CA GLU A 15 15.95 -6.36 13.58
C GLU A 15 15.66 -7.28 14.78
N ILE A 16 15.39 -6.71 15.96
CA ILE A 16 15.03 -7.49 17.16
C ILE A 16 13.70 -8.22 16.97
N LEU A 17 12.68 -7.57 16.38
CA LEU A 17 11.41 -8.22 16.11
C LEU A 17 11.55 -9.37 15.11
N GLU A 18 12.33 -9.18 14.05
CA GLU A 18 12.62 -10.24 13.06
C GLU A 18 13.45 -11.38 13.66
N LYS A 19 14.39 -11.06 14.55
CA LYS A 19 15.14 -12.06 15.32
C LYS A 19 14.19 -12.92 16.16
N ASN A 20 13.29 -12.30 16.93
CA ASN A 20 12.32 -13.05 17.74
C ASN A 20 11.41 -13.92 16.86
N ASN A 21 10.94 -13.39 15.71
CA ASN A 21 10.15 -14.16 14.75
C ASN A 21 10.91 -15.41 14.23
N ARG A 22 12.21 -15.27 13.90
CA ARG A 22 13.06 -16.40 13.51
C ARG A 22 13.25 -17.43 14.62
N GLU A 23 13.45 -16.97 15.86
CA GLU A 23 13.55 -17.84 17.05
C GLU A 23 12.24 -18.63 17.26
N ILE A 24 11.07 -17.99 17.05
CA ILE A 24 9.77 -18.65 17.11
C ILE A 24 9.63 -19.71 16.01
N VAL A 25 10.00 -19.39 14.77
CA VAL A 25 9.98 -20.37 13.65
C VAL A 25 10.88 -21.57 13.96
N ALA A 26 12.08 -21.33 14.50
CA ALA A 26 13.00 -22.39 14.89
C ALA A 26 12.39 -23.30 15.98
N LEU A 27 11.71 -22.70 16.98
CA LEU A 27 11.03 -23.46 18.03
C LEU A 27 9.85 -24.29 17.48
N LEU A 28 9.04 -23.72 16.59
CA LEU A 28 7.92 -24.42 15.95
C LEU A 28 8.36 -25.62 15.09
N ASN A 29 9.54 -25.55 14.49
CA ASN A 29 10.10 -26.62 13.66
C ASN A 29 10.88 -27.66 14.48
N SER A 30 10.96 -27.53 15.80
CA SER A 30 11.68 -28.50 16.64
C SER A 30 10.84 -29.77 16.84
N GLU A 31 11.36 -30.91 16.39
CA GLU A 31 10.64 -32.20 16.44
C GLU A 31 10.69 -32.88 17.82
N ASP A 32 11.61 -32.46 18.71
CA ASP A 32 11.97 -33.17 19.95
C ASP A 32 11.75 -32.35 21.25
N SER A 33 10.78 -31.44 21.26
CA SER A 33 10.57 -30.60 22.46
C SER A 33 9.74 -31.31 23.53
N ASN A 34 10.31 -31.49 24.72
CA ASN A 34 9.53 -31.74 25.94
C ASN A 34 8.51 -30.61 26.12
N LEU A 35 7.24 -30.95 26.39
CA LEU A 35 6.14 -29.98 26.55
C LEU A 35 6.48 -28.82 27.49
N ASN A 36 7.06 -29.11 28.66
CA ASN A 36 7.38 -28.07 29.64
C ASN A 36 8.48 -27.13 29.12
N GLU A 37 9.48 -27.68 28.45
CA GLU A 37 10.56 -26.90 27.84
C GLU A 37 10.04 -26.03 26.70
N PHE A 38 9.15 -26.57 25.86
CA PHE A 38 8.49 -25.84 24.79
C PHE A 38 7.70 -24.65 25.35
N ILE A 39 6.85 -24.88 26.36
CA ILE A 39 6.03 -23.83 26.99
C ILE A 39 6.89 -22.71 27.55
N VAL A 40 7.97 -23.05 28.27
CA VAL A 40 8.88 -22.06 28.85
C VAL A 40 9.52 -21.20 27.76
N LYS A 41 10.08 -21.83 26.72
CA LYS A 41 10.69 -21.12 25.59
C LYS A 41 9.68 -20.26 24.82
N ALA A 42 8.47 -20.78 24.58
CA ALA A 42 7.41 -20.06 23.88
C ALA A 42 6.98 -18.81 24.65
N ASN A 43 6.77 -18.93 25.97
CA ASN A 43 6.38 -17.81 26.82
C ASN A 43 7.50 -16.76 26.95
N ASP A 44 8.76 -17.18 27.03
CA ASP A 44 9.90 -16.28 27.02
C ASP A 44 9.96 -15.44 25.73
N LEU A 45 9.80 -16.09 24.57
CA LEU A 45 9.80 -15.40 23.26
C LEU A 45 8.64 -14.40 23.12
N ILE A 46 7.45 -14.78 23.57
CA ILE A 46 6.28 -13.89 23.59
C ILE A 46 6.55 -12.68 24.48
N LEU A 47 6.98 -12.91 25.73
CA LEU A 47 7.23 -11.86 26.70
C LEU A 47 8.34 -10.91 26.23
N LYS A 48 9.43 -11.45 25.69
CA LYS A 48 10.56 -10.69 25.14
C LYS A 48 10.11 -9.78 24.00
N THR A 49 9.23 -10.27 23.13
CA THR A 49 8.66 -9.51 22.01
C THR A 49 7.77 -8.37 22.49
N GLU A 50 6.85 -8.65 23.40
CA GLU A 50 5.95 -7.64 23.96
C GLU A 50 6.71 -6.56 24.73
N THR A 51 7.65 -6.98 25.56
CA THR A 51 8.51 -6.08 26.34
C THR A 51 9.28 -5.15 25.41
N HIS A 52 9.83 -5.68 24.32
CA HIS A 52 10.55 -4.88 23.32
C HIS A 52 9.66 -3.82 22.67
N VAL A 53 8.44 -4.17 22.25
CA VAL A 53 7.47 -3.21 21.69
C VAL A 53 7.09 -2.16 22.74
N ASN A 54 6.79 -2.58 23.96
CA ASN A 54 6.32 -1.69 25.02
C ASN A 54 7.37 -0.69 25.51
N GLN A 55 8.64 -1.10 25.55
CA GLN A 55 9.73 -0.23 26.01
C GLN A 55 10.10 0.86 25.00
N HIS A 56 9.94 0.58 23.71
CA HIS A 56 10.50 1.42 22.66
C HIS A 56 9.45 2.22 21.88
N ILE A 57 8.15 1.91 21.98
CA ILE A 57 7.09 2.70 21.33
C ILE A 57 6.43 3.64 22.32
N ILE A 58 6.43 4.94 21.98
CA ILE A 58 5.72 6.01 22.71
C ILE A 58 4.62 6.61 21.83
N PRO A 59 3.51 7.16 22.39
CA PRO A 59 3.27 7.45 23.80
C PRO A 59 2.77 6.27 24.64
N SER A 60 1.94 5.41 24.07
CA SER A 60 1.56 4.10 24.64
C SER A 60 1.57 3.08 23.51
N SER A 61 1.97 1.84 23.81
CA SER A 61 1.96 0.74 22.84
C SER A 61 0.72 -0.16 22.96
N ASP A 62 -0.23 0.16 23.85
CA ASP A 62 -1.36 -0.73 24.20
C ASP A 62 -2.17 -1.16 22.96
N GLU A 63 -2.54 -0.21 22.10
CA GLU A 63 -3.28 -0.51 20.85
C GLU A 63 -2.50 -1.43 19.89
N ILE A 64 -1.17 -1.38 19.92
CA ILE A 64 -0.30 -2.25 19.13
C ILE A 64 -0.19 -3.63 19.80
N LEU A 65 -0.05 -3.67 21.13
CA LEU A 65 0.02 -4.92 21.90
C LEU A 65 -1.28 -5.73 21.83
N ASP A 66 -2.42 -5.06 21.72
CA ASP A 66 -3.74 -5.68 21.53
C ASP A 66 -3.87 -6.40 20.18
N LEU A 67 -2.93 -6.17 19.25
CA LEU A 67 -2.90 -6.89 17.98
C LEU A 67 -2.26 -8.27 18.09
N PHE A 68 -1.50 -8.54 19.15
CA PHE A 68 -0.91 -9.85 19.36
C PHE A 68 -2.00 -10.86 19.74
N ASP A 69 -2.04 -11.98 19.02
CA ASP A 69 -2.92 -13.10 19.37
C ASP A 69 -2.25 -13.96 20.44
N LYS A 70 -2.64 -13.70 21.69
CA LYS A 70 -2.13 -14.37 22.88
C LYS A 70 -3.07 -15.48 23.37
N GLN A 71 -4.15 -15.77 22.64
CA GLN A 71 -5.24 -16.58 23.18
C GLN A 71 -4.88 -18.07 23.24
N TYR A 72 -5.18 -18.67 24.39
CA TYR A 72 -5.42 -20.10 24.52
C TYR A 72 -6.83 -20.38 23.98
N ASN A 73 -7.00 -21.36 23.09
CA ASN A 73 -8.33 -21.74 22.59
C ASN A 73 -9.23 -22.09 23.80
N SER A 74 -10.21 -21.23 24.14
CA SER A 74 -10.98 -21.40 25.38
C SER A 74 -12.39 -21.98 25.19
N ILE A 75 -12.87 -22.14 23.96
CA ILE A 75 -14.29 -22.49 23.73
C ILE A 75 -14.50 -23.99 23.42
N PHE A 76 -13.57 -24.66 22.73
CA PHE A 76 -13.75 -26.07 22.35
C PHE A 76 -13.04 -27.08 23.24
N ASP A 77 -12.28 -26.62 24.23
CA ASP A 77 -11.48 -27.49 25.09
C ASP A 77 -12.26 -28.22 26.19
N ARG A 78 -13.51 -27.80 26.47
CA ARG A 78 -14.36 -28.44 27.50
C ARG A 78 -15.37 -29.45 26.91
N ASP A 79 -15.98 -29.15 25.77
CA ASP A 79 -17.19 -29.85 25.34
C ASP A 79 -16.94 -31.17 24.57
N TYR A 80 -15.76 -31.38 23.99
CA TYR A 80 -15.46 -32.64 23.27
C TYR A 80 -15.07 -33.80 24.17
N SER A 81 -14.75 -33.55 25.45
CA SER A 81 -14.46 -34.60 26.43
C SER A 81 -15.66 -35.53 26.71
N ILE A 82 -16.88 -35.07 26.39
CA ILE A 82 -18.14 -35.81 26.62
C ILE A 82 -18.41 -36.78 25.45
N TYR A 83 -17.79 -36.59 24.29
CA TYR A 83 -18.08 -37.34 23.06
C TYR A 83 -17.00 -38.36 22.66
N GLY A 84 -16.00 -38.64 23.51
CA GLY A 84 -15.00 -39.67 23.25
C GLY A 84 -14.03 -39.35 22.11
N ILE A 85 -13.88 -38.08 21.74
CA ILE A 85 -12.84 -37.63 20.81
C ILE A 85 -11.53 -37.57 21.60
N ASP A 86 -10.49 -38.25 21.12
CA ASP A 86 -9.16 -38.23 21.72
C ASP A 86 -8.74 -36.78 21.99
N LYS A 87 -8.33 -36.49 23.23
CA LYS A 87 -7.80 -35.17 23.59
C LYS A 87 -6.62 -34.88 22.68
N GLU A 88 -6.72 -33.80 21.92
CA GLU A 88 -5.60 -33.28 21.17
C GLU A 88 -4.40 -33.09 22.11
N PRO A 89 -3.20 -33.59 21.76
CA PRO A 89 -2.04 -33.50 22.63
C PRO A 89 -1.79 -32.06 23.05
N GLU A 90 -1.55 -31.82 24.35
CA GLU A 90 -1.34 -30.47 24.90
C GLU A 90 -0.21 -29.72 24.16
N ILE A 91 0.83 -30.45 23.73
CA ILE A 91 1.92 -29.87 22.92
C ILE A 91 1.45 -29.31 21.58
N LYS A 92 0.45 -29.94 20.94
CA LYS A 92 -0.09 -29.47 19.67
C LYS A 92 -0.86 -28.16 19.88
N LYS A 93 -1.60 -28.03 20.98
CA LYS A 93 -2.29 -26.78 21.33
C LYS A 93 -1.32 -25.63 21.58
N GLU A 94 -0.20 -25.92 22.24
CA GLU A 94 0.86 -24.93 22.47
C GLU A 94 1.58 -24.53 21.18
N ILE A 95 1.84 -25.49 20.28
CA ILE A 95 2.38 -25.20 18.93
C ILE A 95 1.42 -24.29 18.16
N GLU A 96 0.11 -24.58 18.19
CA GLU A 96 -0.90 -23.75 17.53
C GLU A 96 -0.98 -22.35 18.14
N ARG A 97 -0.92 -22.23 19.47
CA ARG A 97 -0.89 -20.94 20.16
C ARG A 97 0.32 -20.11 19.72
N LEU A 98 1.50 -20.72 19.71
CA LEU A 98 2.71 -20.04 19.30
C LEU A 98 2.70 -19.66 17.81
N ASP A 99 2.14 -20.50 16.93
CA ASP A 99 1.99 -20.16 15.51
C ASP A 99 0.97 -19.04 15.27
N ARG A 100 -0.13 -18.98 16.05
CA ARG A 100 -1.05 -17.82 16.05
C ARG A 100 -0.33 -16.55 16.47
N PHE A 101 0.43 -16.60 17.56
CA PHE A 101 1.25 -15.47 18.01
C PHE A 101 2.23 -15.05 16.90
N ARG A 102 2.95 -15.98 16.29
CA ARG A 102 3.88 -15.71 15.16
C ARG A 102 3.20 -14.98 14.01
N LYS A 103 2.02 -15.46 13.58
CA LYS A 103 1.22 -14.81 12.52
C LYS A 103 0.82 -13.39 12.91
N SER A 104 0.40 -13.19 14.16
CA SER A 104 0.08 -11.86 14.68
C SER A 104 1.31 -10.94 14.76
N LEU A 105 2.48 -11.47 15.15
CA LEU A 105 3.74 -10.72 15.16
C LEU A 105 4.13 -10.25 13.76
N LYS A 106 4.04 -11.13 12.75
CA LYS A 106 4.29 -10.74 11.37
C LYS A 106 3.36 -9.61 10.91
N LEU A 107 2.08 -9.68 11.30
CA LEU A 107 1.10 -8.64 11.00
C LEU A 107 1.44 -7.31 11.70
N VAL A 108 1.84 -7.37 12.98
CA VAL A 108 2.27 -6.21 13.78
C VAL A 108 3.50 -5.56 13.17
N ILE A 109 4.52 -6.34 12.80
CA ILE A 109 5.72 -5.84 12.09
C ILE A 109 5.29 -5.10 10.82
N GLY A 110 4.35 -5.67 10.06
CA GLY A 110 3.74 -5.02 8.91
C GLY A 110 3.15 -3.65 9.26
N TYR A 111 2.23 -3.57 10.21
CA TYR A 111 1.66 -2.27 10.62
C TYR A 111 2.72 -1.27 11.07
N LEU A 112 3.69 -1.68 11.89
CA LEU A 112 4.76 -0.81 12.35
C LEU A 112 5.59 -0.26 11.19
N SER A 113 5.88 -1.07 10.17
CA SER A 113 6.69 -0.67 9.01
C SER A 113 6.05 0.41 8.13
N ILE A 114 4.75 0.69 8.29
CA ILE A 114 4.02 1.72 7.54
C ILE A 114 3.65 2.94 8.37
N ILE A 115 4.04 3.00 9.64
CA ILE A 115 3.86 4.19 10.48
C ILE A 115 4.97 5.19 10.18
N GLU A 116 4.62 6.32 9.55
CA GLU A 116 5.60 7.34 9.12
C GLU A 116 6.45 7.87 10.28
N THR A 117 5.81 8.15 11.41
CA THR A 117 6.46 8.77 12.56
C THR A 117 7.47 7.86 13.29
N LEU A 118 7.48 6.55 13.00
CA LEU A 118 8.54 5.66 13.50
C LEU A 118 9.86 5.82 12.74
N PHE A 119 9.81 6.29 11.50
CA PHE A 119 10.99 6.53 10.66
C PHE A 119 11.44 7.98 10.70
N ASP A 120 10.48 8.91 10.68
CA ASP A 120 10.71 10.34 10.78
C ASP A 120 9.65 10.99 11.65
N SER A 121 10.02 11.38 12.87
CA SER A 121 9.13 11.98 13.87
C SER A 121 8.53 13.32 13.43
N GLN A 122 9.12 13.98 12.41
CA GLN A 122 8.64 15.23 11.87
C GLN A 122 7.73 15.04 10.64
N ASN A 123 7.63 13.82 10.11
CA ASN A 123 6.82 13.54 8.94
C ASN A 123 5.32 13.51 9.30
N LEU A 124 4.68 14.67 9.18
CA LEU A 124 3.24 14.81 9.33
C LEU A 124 2.56 14.49 8.01
N VAL A 125 1.76 13.42 8.01
CA VAL A 125 0.94 13.06 6.85
C VAL A 125 -0.14 14.11 6.65
N LEU A 126 -0.04 14.86 5.55
CA LEU A 126 -1.04 15.83 5.13
C LEU A 126 -2.07 15.14 4.23
N ILE A 127 -3.31 15.07 4.71
CA ILE A 127 -4.45 14.48 4.00
C ILE A 127 -5.55 15.54 3.95
N GLU A 128 -5.85 16.06 2.77
CA GLU A 128 -6.86 17.10 2.57
C GLU A 128 -8.13 16.54 1.94
N THR A 129 -8.01 15.45 1.18
CA THR A 129 -9.10 14.87 0.40
C THR A 129 -9.25 13.36 0.62
N ILE A 130 -10.40 12.82 0.20
CA ILE A 130 -10.61 11.36 0.13
C ILE A 130 -9.65 10.72 -0.89
N SER A 131 -9.29 11.44 -1.96
CA SER A 131 -8.27 10.94 -2.90
C SER A 131 -6.94 10.75 -2.18
N ASP A 132 -6.51 11.73 -1.37
CA ASP A 132 -5.24 11.63 -0.63
C ASP A 132 -5.26 10.43 0.33
N LYS A 133 -6.39 10.15 0.98
CA LYS A 133 -6.54 8.93 1.80
C LYS A 133 -6.40 7.67 0.97
N ASN A 134 -7.08 7.58 -0.17
CA ASN A 134 -7.01 6.43 -1.06
C ASN A 134 -5.58 6.20 -1.54
N ASP A 135 -4.91 7.28 -1.93
CA ASP A 135 -3.52 7.26 -2.39
C ASP A 135 -2.56 6.85 -1.28
N PHE A 136 -2.76 7.39 -0.06
CA PHE A 136 -2.01 7.02 1.11
C PHE A 136 -2.17 5.53 1.41
N ILE A 137 -3.40 5.03 1.52
CA ILE A 137 -3.71 3.61 1.79
C ILE A 137 -3.06 2.72 0.73
N LEU A 138 -3.24 3.03 -0.55
CA LEU A 138 -2.66 2.24 -1.64
C LEU A 138 -1.12 2.26 -1.58
N SER A 139 -0.51 3.39 -1.25
CA SER A 139 0.94 3.48 -1.09
C SER A 139 1.46 2.58 0.04
N LYS A 140 0.75 2.55 1.18
CA LYS A 140 1.09 1.70 2.34
C LYS A 140 0.87 0.22 2.07
N LEU A 141 -0.25 -0.14 1.43
CA LEU A 141 -0.49 -1.53 1.05
C LEU A 141 0.52 -2.00 -0.01
N ASN A 142 1.01 -1.10 -0.87
CA ASN A 142 2.05 -1.43 -1.85
C ASN A 142 3.41 -1.68 -1.19
N SER A 143 3.77 -0.95 -0.11
CA SER A 143 5.02 -1.22 0.62
C SER A 143 4.98 -2.53 1.42
N LEU A 144 3.79 -2.98 1.81
CA LEU A 144 3.57 -4.22 2.56
C LEU A 144 3.46 -5.48 1.69
N PHE A 145 3.68 -5.35 0.38
CA PHE A 145 3.47 -6.36 -0.65
C PHE A 145 3.56 -7.82 -0.15
N GLY A 146 2.45 -8.57 -0.28
CA GLY A 146 2.34 -9.92 0.22
C GLY A 146 0.89 -10.41 0.29
N ASP A 147 0.69 -11.57 0.91
CA ASP A 147 -0.64 -12.20 1.05
C ASP A 147 -1.39 -11.81 2.33
N GLU A 148 -0.73 -11.09 3.23
CA GLU A 148 -1.34 -10.61 4.46
C GLU A 148 -2.39 -9.52 4.17
N MET A 149 -3.42 -9.47 4.99
CA MET A 149 -4.51 -8.50 4.85
C MET A 149 -4.50 -7.51 6.01
N TYR A 150 -4.59 -6.23 5.68
CA TYR A 150 -4.47 -5.12 6.61
C TYR A 150 -5.77 -4.34 6.68
N SER A 151 -6.13 -3.91 7.89
CA SER A 151 -7.30 -3.06 8.16
C SER A 151 -6.97 -1.63 7.75
N ILE A 152 -7.83 -1.03 6.92
CA ILE A 152 -7.73 0.38 6.53
C ILE A 152 -7.85 1.28 7.75
N GLU A 153 -8.76 0.97 8.67
CA GLU A 153 -8.94 1.69 9.92
C GLU A 153 -7.63 1.79 10.71
N ARG A 154 -6.92 0.66 10.86
CA ARG A 154 -5.62 0.63 11.55
C ARG A 154 -4.53 1.39 10.78
N ILE A 155 -4.47 1.26 9.45
CA ILE A 155 -3.52 2.01 8.61
C ILE A 155 -3.69 3.52 8.85
N LEU A 156 -4.93 4.00 8.85
CA LEU A 156 -5.24 5.41 9.08
C LEU A 156 -4.98 5.82 10.54
N GLY A 157 -5.48 5.04 11.50
CA GLY A 157 -5.36 5.32 12.93
C GLY A 157 -3.91 5.40 13.41
N PHE A 158 -3.07 4.45 13.00
CA PHE A 158 -1.66 4.43 13.35
C PHE A 158 -0.85 5.56 12.73
N ASN A 159 -1.32 6.13 11.62
CA ASN A 159 -0.72 7.32 11.00
C ASN A 159 -1.44 8.62 11.41
N ASN A 160 -2.27 8.57 12.46
CA ASN A 160 -3.00 9.72 12.98
C ASN A 160 -3.92 10.42 11.96
N ILE A 161 -4.38 9.69 10.95
CA ILE A 161 -5.30 10.19 9.93
C ILE A 161 -6.72 10.01 10.44
N LYS A 162 -7.46 11.12 10.56
CA LYS A 162 -8.86 11.08 11.02
C LYS A 162 -9.77 10.46 9.97
N PHE A 163 -10.75 9.69 10.41
CA PHE A 163 -11.82 9.14 9.60
C PHE A 163 -13.12 9.10 10.41
N ARG A 164 -14.26 9.07 9.71
CA ARG A 164 -15.60 8.98 10.28
C ARG A 164 -16.00 7.52 10.50
N ASP A 165 -17.07 7.31 11.23
CA ASP A 165 -17.67 5.99 11.41
C ASP A 165 -17.95 5.32 10.06
N ASN A 166 -17.57 4.05 9.92
CA ASN A 166 -17.65 3.23 8.71
C ASN A 166 -16.88 3.74 7.47
N GLU A 167 -16.16 4.86 7.54
CA GLU A 167 -15.41 5.40 6.39
C GLU A 167 -14.33 4.42 5.90
N SER A 168 -13.66 3.71 6.82
CA SER A 168 -12.66 2.67 6.48
C SER A 168 -13.26 1.57 5.60
N ARG A 169 -14.49 1.16 5.89
CA ARG A 169 -15.24 0.16 5.10
C ARG A 169 -15.66 0.71 3.74
N GLU A 170 -16.22 1.91 3.70
CA GLU A 170 -16.62 2.55 2.42
C GLU A 170 -15.43 2.67 1.47
N ILE A 171 -14.26 3.07 1.99
CA ILE A 171 -13.02 3.13 1.24
C ILE A 171 -12.61 1.72 0.76
N ALA A 172 -12.67 0.70 1.63
CA ALA A 172 -12.33 -0.66 1.26
C ALA A 172 -13.21 -1.17 0.09
N GLU A 173 -14.51 -0.93 0.14
CA GLU A 173 -15.47 -1.30 -0.90
C GLU A 173 -15.28 -0.50 -2.20
N ASP A 174 -14.99 0.81 -2.12
CA ASP A 174 -14.68 1.63 -3.30
C ASP A 174 -13.39 1.19 -3.99
N LEU A 175 -12.30 1.02 -3.24
CA LEU A 175 -11.02 0.54 -3.76
C LEU A 175 -11.15 -0.87 -4.37
N HIS A 176 -11.97 -1.73 -3.75
CA HIS A 176 -12.25 -3.06 -4.28
C HIS A 176 -13.04 -3.01 -5.59
N ARG A 177 -14.09 -2.19 -5.67
CA ARG A 177 -14.88 -1.99 -6.90
C ARG A 177 -14.03 -1.45 -8.06
N ARG A 178 -13.05 -0.59 -7.77
CA ARG A 178 -12.06 -0.11 -8.75
C ARG A 178 -11.04 -1.17 -9.14
N GLY A 179 -11.01 -2.29 -8.42
CA GLY A 179 -10.08 -3.40 -8.61
C GLY A 179 -8.68 -3.10 -8.09
N TYR A 180 -8.50 -2.14 -7.18
CA TYR A 180 -7.18 -1.80 -6.63
C TYR A 180 -6.81 -2.66 -5.43
N VAL A 181 -7.78 -3.17 -4.69
CA VAL A 181 -7.55 -4.04 -3.55
C VAL A 181 -8.44 -5.30 -3.60
N ILE A 182 -8.03 -6.32 -2.85
CA ILE A 182 -8.76 -7.56 -2.65
C ILE A 182 -9.26 -7.57 -1.19
N LEU A 183 -10.57 -7.69 -1.00
CA LEU A 183 -11.20 -7.81 0.33
C LEU A 183 -11.00 -9.21 0.91
N LYS A 184 -10.87 -9.30 2.23
CA LYS A 184 -10.87 -10.58 2.95
C LYS A 184 -12.16 -11.37 2.74
N ASP A 185 -13.28 -10.72 3.05
CA ASP A 185 -14.61 -11.33 3.00
C ASP A 185 -15.51 -10.46 2.11
N ARG A 186 -15.96 -11.00 0.98
CA ARG A 186 -16.87 -10.27 0.06
C ARG A 186 -18.24 -9.94 0.67
N TYR A 187 -18.61 -10.62 1.76
CA TYR A 187 -19.90 -10.48 2.44
C TYR A 187 -19.76 -10.11 3.92
N GLY A 188 -18.54 -9.86 4.40
CA GLY A 188 -18.27 -9.50 5.79
C GLY A 188 -18.28 -7.98 6.02
N ASN A 189 -18.39 -7.56 7.28
CA ASN A 189 -18.23 -6.15 7.69
C ASN A 189 -16.75 -5.79 7.91
N SER A 190 -15.84 -6.36 7.13
CA SER A 190 -14.40 -6.18 7.33
C SER A 190 -13.82 -5.16 6.36
N ASP A 191 -13.00 -4.25 6.90
CA ASP A 191 -12.18 -3.30 6.16
C ASP A 191 -10.79 -3.88 5.79
N LYS A 192 -10.59 -5.19 6.00
CA LYS A 192 -9.31 -5.86 5.75
C LYS A 192 -9.12 -6.12 4.27
N VAL A 193 -8.02 -5.57 3.75
CA VAL A 193 -7.68 -5.58 2.34
C VAL A 193 -6.22 -5.97 2.12
N LYS A 194 -5.92 -6.51 0.94
CA LYS A 194 -4.56 -6.54 0.40
C LYS A 194 -4.50 -5.84 -0.95
N ILE A 195 -3.34 -5.33 -1.33
CA ILE A 195 -3.18 -4.71 -2.65
C ILE A 195 -3.36 -5.74 -3.75
N SER A 196 -4.02 -5.35 -4.84
CA SER A 196 -4.08 -6.16 -6.06
C SER A 196 -2.93 -5.77 -6.99
N VAL A 197 -2.67 -6.60 -8.01
CA VAL A 197 -1.73 -6.26 -9.09
C VAL A 197 -2.07 -4.90 -9.73
N LYS A 198 -3.36 -4.66 -10.03
CA LYS A 198 -3.81 -3.39 -10.62
C LYS A 198 -3.56 -2.19 -9.70
N GLY A 199 -3.78 -2.36 -8.40
CA GLY A 199 -3.49 -1.34 -7.39
C GLY A 199 -2.00 -1.04 -7.28
N ALA A 200 -1.14 -2.05 -7.29
CA ALA A 200 0.30 -1.89 -7.28
C ALA A 200 0.78 -1.11 -8.52
N THR A 201 0.31 -1.50 -9.71
CA THR A 201 0.61 -0.78 -10.96
C THR A 201 0.12 0.67 -10.94
N TYR A 202 -1.03 0.95 -10.30
CA TYR A 202 -1.51 2.32 -10.11
C TYR A 202 -0.51 3.16 -9.29
N VAL A 203 -0.05 2.64 -8.15
CA VAL A 203 0.92 3.32 -7.28
C VAL A 203 2.25 3.55 -8.01
N GLU A 204 2.74 2.55 -8.74
CA GLU A 204 3.99 2.65 -9.52
C GLU A 204 3.91 3.73 -10.60
N ARG A 205 2.80 3.79 -11.35
CA ARG A 205 2.57 4.84 -12.36
C ARG A 205 2.56 6.22 -11.73
N LYS A 206 1.83 6.38 -10.63
CA LYS A 206 1.77 7.66 -9.90
C LYS A 206 3.14 8.08 -9.38
N ASN A 207 3.93 7.15 -8.85
CA ASN A 207 5.29 7.43 -8.38
C ASN A 207 6.24 7.79 -9.53
N LYS A 208 6.11 7.16 -10.71
CA LYS A 208 6.85 7.55 -11.92
C LYS A 208 6.49 8.97 -12.37
N GLN A 209 5.20 9.31 -12.39
CA GLN A 209 4.74 10.67 -12.68
C GLN A 209 5.29 11.70 -11.67
N ASN A 210 5.30 11.38 -10.38
CA ASN A 210 5.86 12.26 -9.35
C ASN A 210 7.38 12.43 -9.45
N LYS A 211 8.12 11.39 -9.85
CA LYS A 211 9.57 11.47 -10.13
C LYS A 211 9.86 12.27 -11.40
N SER A 212 9.04 12.10 -12.45
CA SER A 212 9.07 12.94 -13.66
C SER A 212 8.79 14.41 -13.34
N ASN A 213 7.82 14.70 -12.46
CA ASN A 213 7.46 16.06 -12.04
C ASN A 213 8.59 16.84 -11.36
N LYS A 214 9.53 16.16 -10.67
CA LYS A 214 10.70 16.81 -10.03
C LYS A 214 11.75 17.31 -11.04
N ASN A 215 11.72 16.87 -12.29
CA ASN A 215 12.67 17.24 -13.36
C ASN A 215 11.97 17.81 -14.61
N LYS A 216 10.85 18.55 -14.47
CA LYS A 216 10.08 19.02 -15.63
C LYS A 216 10.71 20.20 -16.36
N THR A 217 10.92 20.01 -17.67
CA THR A 217 11.26 21.06 -18.63
C THR A 217 10.03 21.94 -18.94
N GLU A 218 10.23 23.10 -19.57
CA GLU A 218 9.13 24.00 -19.98
C GLU A 218 8.10 23.30 -20.90
N LEU A 219 8.56 22.35 -21.71
CA LEU A 219 7.74 21.62 -22.66
C LEU A 219 6.84 20.58 -21.96
N ASP A 220 7.29 20.01 -20.84
CA ASP A 220 6.47 19.14 -20.00
C ASP A 220 5.25 19.88 -19.42
N LYS A 221 5.46 21.13 -19.00
CA LYS A 221 4.38 22.01 -18.52
C LYS A 221 3.38 22.32 -19.62
N LYS A 222 3.85 22.52 -20.86
CA LYS A 222 2.97 22.73 -22.01
C LYS A 222 2.15 21.48 -22.33
N LEU A 223 2.75 20.29 -22.23
CA LEU A 223 2.05 19.01 -22.44
C LEU A 223 0.98 18.78 -21.36
N ASP A 224 1.26 19.08 -20.10
CA ASP A 224 0.26 19.00 -19.03
C ASP A 224 -0.92 19.97 -19.26
N ASN A 225 -0.63 21.20 -19.67
CA ASN A 225 -1.67 22.19 -19.99
C ASN A 225 -2.57 21.72 -21.14
N ILE A 226 -2.00 21.04 -22.13
CA ILE A 226 -2.77 20.44 -23.22
C ILE A 226 -3.64 19.30 -22.72
N LEU A 227 -3.12 18.41 -21.88
CA LEU A 227 -3.92 17.32 -21.33
C LEU A 227 -5.10 17.85 -20.50
N ASP A 228 -4.87 18.86 -19.67
CA ASP A 228 -5.93 19.53 -18.91
C ASP A 228 -6.96 20.20 -19.85
N HIS A 229 -6.49 20.85 -20.92
CA HIS A 229 -7.37 21.49 -21.90
C HIS A 229 -8.20 20.47 -22.70
N LEU A 230 -7.59 19.38 -23.17
CA LEU A 230 -8.26 18.29 -23.87
C LEU A 230 -9.31 17.61 -22.99
N THR A 231 -8.98 17.39 -21.72
CA THR A 231 -9.91 16.84 -20.73
C THR A 231 -11.15 17.74 -20.58
N LYS A 232 -10.95 19.05 -20.48
CA LYS A 232 -12.04 20.05 -20.38
C LYS A 232 -12.91 20.11 -21.64
N LEU A 233 -12.34 19.81 -22.80
CA LEU A 233 -13.05 19.73 -24.08
C LEU A 233 -13.80 18.39 -24.30
N GLY A 234 -13.72 17.46 -23.33
CA GLY A 234 -14.39 16.16 -23.38
C GLY A 234 -13.55 15.04 -24.03
N TYR A 235 -12.29 15.32 -24.34
CA TYR A 235 -11.35 14.35 -24.90
C TYR A 235 -10.58 13.63 -23.78
N GLY A 236 -11.28 12.68 -23.14
CA GLY A 236 -10.79 11.90 -21.99
C GLY A 236 -10.32 10.49 -22.33
N GLN A 237 -10.22 10.13 -23.61
CA GLN A 237 -9.93 8.76 -24.05
C GLN A 237 -8.46 8.40 -23.75
N GLU A 238 -8.24 7.21 -23.17
CA GLU A 238 -6.90 6.72 -22.75
C GLU A 238 -5.86 6.78 -23.88
N ILE A 239 -6.29 6.56 -25.13
CA ILE A 239 -5.41 6.65 -26.30
C ILE A 239 -4.76 8.03 -26.46
N ILE A 240 -5.47 9.12 -26.16
CA ILE A 240 -4.92 10.49 -26.26
C ILE A 240 -3.83 10.71 -25.22
N PHE A 241 -4.06 10.23 -23.99
CA PHE A 241 -3.10 10.33 -22.90
C PHE A 241 -1.85 9.50 -23.17
N ASN A 242 -2.02 8.27 -23.66
CA ASN A 242 -0.91 7.40 -24.02
C ASN A 242 -0.04 8.02 -25.11
N GLU A 243 -0.65 8.57 -26.17
CA GLU A 243 0.06 9.23 -27.26
C GLU A 243 0.85 10.46 -26.78
N ILE A 244 0.24 11.30 -25.93
CA ILE A 244 0.89 12.51 -25.39
C ILE A 244 1.98 12.18 -24.36
N ASP A 245 1.80 11.15 -23.55
CA ASP A 245 2.82 10.68 -22.61
C ASP A 245 4.00 10.00 -23.35
N GLU A 246 3.74 9.23 -24.42
CA GLU A 246 4.80 8.72 -25.29
C GLU A 246 5.60 9.88 -25.93
N MET A 247 4.90 10.91 -26.42
CA MET A 247 5.54 12.12 -26.92
C MET A 247 6.40 12.80 -25.86
N ARG A 248 5.98 12.79 -24.59
CA ARG A 248 6.74 13.35 -23.47
C ARG A 248 8.05 12.59 -23.25
N GLU A 249 8.05 11.27 -23.33
CA GLU A 249 9.27 10.47 -23.16
C GLU A 249 10.26 10.66 -24.31
N LEU A 250 9.74 10.77 -25.54
CA LEU A 250 10.56 10.90 -26.74
C LEU A 250 11.27 12.26 -26.85
N GLN A 251 10.82 13.29 -26.13
CA GLN A 251 11.42 14.63 -26.20
C GLN A 251 12.89 14.66 -25.71
N TYR A 252 13.25 13.77 -24.77
CA TYR A 252 14.58 13.73 -24.18
C TYR A 252 15.60 12.99 -25.05
N ASN A 253 15.13 12.18 -25.98
CA ASN A 253 15.95 11.31 -26.83
C ASN A 253 16.02 11.77 -28.29
N LEU A 254 15.17 12.74 -28.68
CA LEU A 254 15.03 13.18 -30.06
C LEU A 254 15.36 14.66 -30.23
N THR A 255 15.88 15.01 -31.42
CA THR A 255 16.04 16.43 -31.78
C THR A 255 14.67 17.10 -31.91
N LYS A 256 14.58 18.41 -31.61
CA LYS A 256 13.34 19.20 -31.71
C LYS A 256 12.60 19.02 -33.04
N LYS A 257 13.34 18.88 -34.15
CA LYS A 257 12.80 18.68 -35.51
C LYS A 257 12.19 17.28 -35.69
N THR A 258 12.88 16.24 -35.21
CA THR A 258 12.38 14.86 -35.27
C THR A 258 11.17 14.69 -34.37
N TRP A 259 11.22 15.28 -33.17
CA TRP A 259 10.13 15.28 -32.21
C TRP A 259 8.87 15.99 -32.75
N SER A 260 9.03 17.17 -33.38
CA SER A 260 7.90 17.87 -33.99
C SER A 260 7.28 17.10 -35.15
N GLN A 261 8.07 16.37 -35.95
CA GLN A 261 7.56 15.55 -37.03
C GLN A 261 6.74 14.35 -36.52
N LEU A 262 7.19 13.71 -35.43
CA LEU A 262 6.44 12.62 -34.80
C LEU A 262 5.15 13.10 -34.14
N LEU A 263 5.20 14.23 -33.42
CA LEU A 263 4.02 14.86 -32.84
C LEU A 263 2.98 15.14 -33.92
N LYS A 264 3.42 15.67 -35.07
CA LYS A 264 2.55 15.92 -36.23
C LYS A 264 1.89 14.64 -36.74
N GLY A 265 2.64 13.54 -36.86
CA GLY A 265 2.11 12.24 -37.29
C GLY A 265 1.03 11.73 -36.34
N LYS A 266 1.35 11.64 -35.05
CA LYS A 266 0.42 11.14 -34.02
C LYS A 266 -0.84 11.98 -33.88
N LEU A 267 -0.74 13.31 -33.93
CA LEU A 267 -1.93 14.18 -33.91
C LEU A 267 -2.79 14.05 -35.18
N LEU A 268 -2.17 13.77 -36.32
CA LEU A 268 -2.88 13.52 -37.57
C LEU A 268 -3.59 12.16 -37.53
N ASP A 269 -2.96 11.12 -36.98
CA ASP A 269 -3.57 9.81 -36.80
C ASP A 269 -4.78 9.89 -35.87
N LEU A 270 -4.64 10.57 -34.72
CA LEU A 270 -5.75 10.82 -33.78
C LEU A 270 -6.91 11.60 -34.42
N ALA A 271 -6.61 12.52 -35.34
CA ALA A 271 -7.63 13.29 -36.05
C ALA A 271 -8.32 12.46 -37.16
N LEU A 272 -7.58 11.61 -37.88
CA LEU A 272 -8.11 10.70 -38.89
C LEU A 272 -9.03 9.64 -38.26
N ASP A 273 -8.66 9.15 -37.08
CA ASP A 273 -9.45 8.21 -36.28
C ASP A 273 -10.66 8.88 -35.59
N LYS A 274 -10.85 10.19 -35.79
CA LYS A 274 -11.91 11.03 -35.20
C LYS A 274 -11.92 11.01 -33.67
N ILE A 275 -10.77 10.73 -33.06
CA ILE A 275 -10.58 10.75 -31.62
C ILE A 275 -10.51 12.20 -31.12
N ILE A 276 -9.89 13.09 -31.92
CA ILE A 276 -9.90 14.54 -31.73
C ILE A 276 -10.32 15.25 -33.02
N SER A 277 -10.80 16.48 -32.94
CA SER A 277 -11.10 17.27 -34.13
C SER A 277 -9.81 17.78 -34.81
N ASN A 278 -9.86 18.03 -36.12
CA ASN A 278 -8.76 18.66 -36.86
C ASN A 278 -8.37 20.02 -36.27
N GLU A 279 -9.33 20.78 -35.78
CA GLU A 279 -9.08 22.08 -35.12
C GLU A 279 -8.31 21.88 -33.81
N THR A 280 -8.72 20.92 -32.99
CA THR A 280 -8.05 20.58 -31.73
C THR A 280 -6.63 20.05 -31.97
N ALA A 281 -6.46 19.15 -32.94
CA ALA A 281 -5.14 18.66 -33.35
C ALA A 281 -4.23 19.81 -33.83
N THR A 282 -4.82 20.80 -34.52
CA THR A 282 -4.09 21.98 -34.98
C THR A 282 -3.60 22.81 -33.81
N SER A 283 -4.51 23.19 -32.90
CA SER A 283 -4.18 24.02 -31.74
C SER A 283 -3.14 23.38 -30.81
N VAL A 284 -3.22 22.07 -30.60
CA VAL A 284 -2.26 21.32 -29.78
C VAL A 284 -0.84 21.40 -30.35
N TYR A 285 -0.69 21.19 -31.66
CA TYR A 285 0.61 21.26 -32.31
C TYR A 285 1.21 22.67 -32.25
N GLU A 286 0.40 23.69 -32.57
CA GLU A 286 0.86 25.09 -32.58
C GLU A 286 1.30 25.55 -31.19
N TYR A 287 0.56 25.16 -30.14
CA TYR A 287 0.89 25.48 -28.76
C TYR A 287 2.22 24.82 -28.28
N LEU A 288 2.49 23.59 -28.71
CA LEU A 288 3.71 22.88 -28.34
C LEU A 288 4.94 23.37 -29.10
N ILE A 289 4.79 23.64 -30.40
CA ILE A 289 5.92 23.92 -31.29
C ILE A 289 6.17 25.42 -31.47
N ASN A 290 5.20 26.28 -31.12
CA ASN A 290 5.19 27.72 -31.46
C ASN A 290 5.40 27.97 -32.98
N ASN A 291 4.89 27.08 -33.84
CA ASN A 291 4.93 27.22 -35.30
C ASN A 291 3.55 26.96 -35.88
N ASN A 292 3.17 27.73 -36.91
CA ASN A 292 1.88 27.58 -37.60
C ASN A 292 1.75 26.21 -38.25
N PHE A 293 0.57 25.63 -38.13
CA PHE A 293 0.25 24.30 -38.62
C PHE A 293 -1.07 24.31 -39.37
N GLN A 294 -1.03 23.82 -40.60
CA GLN A 294 -2.22 23.51 -41.37
C GLN A 294 -2.24 21.99 -41.55
N LEU A 295 -3.25 21.34 -40.96
CA LEU A 295 -3.37 19.89 -40.96
C LEU A 295 -3.61 19.35 -42.37
N LEU A 296 -4.39 20.07 -43.20
CA LEU A 296 -4.63 19.79 -44.63
C LEU A 296 -5.06 21.08 -45.37
N LYS A 297 -4.84 21.12 -46.70
CA LYS A 297 -5.58 21.98 -47.64
C LYS A 297 -6.82 21.24 -48.12
#